data_AF-A0A535C9Q7-F1
#
_entry.id   AF-A0A535C9Q7-F1
#
_cell.length_a   1.000
_cell.length_b   1.000
_cell.length_c   1.000
_cell.angle_alpha   90.00
_cell.angle_beta   90.00
_cell.angle_gamma   90.00
#
_symmetry.space_group_name_H-M   'P 1'
#
loop_
_entity.id
_entity.type
_entity.pdbx_description
1 polymer ?
#
loop_
_entity_poly.entity_id
_entity_poly.type
_entity_poly.pdbx_seq_one_letter_code
_entity_poly.pdbx_strand_id
1 'polypeptide(L)' 'LDEFAQLAATAGFTVERVWTDPRQLFSVQYLAVG' A
#
# COMPACT_ATOMS: atom_id res chain seq x y z
N LEU A 1 5.55 -5.32 1.22
CA LEU A 1 4.81 -4.09 0.87
C LEU A 1 4.88 -3.82 -0.62
N ASP A 2 6.06 -3.95 -1.22
CA ASP A 2 6.28 -3.70 -2.65
C ASP A 2 5.42 -4.59 -3.57
N GLU A 3 5.24 -5.86 -3.23
CA GLU A 3 4.38 -6.79 -3.99
C GLU A 3 2.90 -6.35 -3.99
N PHE A 4 2.42 -5.78 -2.88
CA PHE A 4 1.05 -5.27 -2.81
C PHE A 4 0.89 -4.01 -3.65
N ALA A 5 1.88 -3.12 -3.64
CA ALA A 5 1.88 -1.93 -4.49
C ALA A 5 1.87 -2.29 -5.98
N GLN A 6 2.62 -3.32 -6.38
CA GLN A 6 2.59 -3.85 -7.75
C GLN A 6 1.20 -4.41 -8.11
N LEU A 7 0.57 -5.17 -7.21
CA LEU A 7 -0.78 -5.68 -7.42
C LEU A 7 -1.80 -4.54 -7.56
N ALA A 8 -1.75 -3.55 -6.67
CA ALA A 8 -2.64 -2.39 -6.71
C ALA A 8 -2.48 -1.58 -8.01
N ALA A 9 -1.25 -1.44 -8.50
CA ALA A 9 -0.97 -0.78 -9.77
C ALA A 9 -1.65 -1.47 -10.95
N THR A 10 -1.74 -2.81 -10.94
CA THR A 10 -2.48 -3.55 -11.99
C THR A 10 -3.98 -3.23 -12.01
N ALA A 11 -4.52 -2.73 -10.90
CA ALA A 11 -5.91 -2.30 -10.76
C ALA A 11 -6.08 -0.77 -10.94
N GLY A 12 -5.04 -0.05 -11.35
CA GLY A 12 -5.10 1.41 -11.58
C GLY A 12 -4.98 2.26 -10.32
N PHE A 13 -4.51 1.68 -9.21
CA PHE A 13 -4.30 2.40 -7.96
C PHE A 13 -2.82 2.62 -7.66
N THR A 14 -2.53 3.76 -7.05
CA THR A 14 -1.18 4.11 -6.56
C THR A 14 -1.19 4.23 -5.04
N VAL A 15 -0.19 3.62 -4.39
CA VAL A 15 0.00 3.75 -2.94
C VAL A 15 0.62 5.11 -2.64
N GLU A 16 -0.09 5.96 -1.91
CA GLU A 16 0.43 7.28 -1.51
C GLU A 16 1.07 7.27 -0.13
N ARG A 17 0.50 6.49 0.80
CA ARG A 17 0.97 6.42 2.19
C ARG A 17 0.85 5.01 2.75
N VAL A 18 1.81 4.68 3.60
CA VAL A 18 1.82 3.44 4.37
C VAL A 18 2.05 3.77 5.83
N TRP A 19 1.21 3.23 6.69
CA TRP A 19 1.44 3.21 8.14
C TRP A 19 1.66 1.78 8.59
N THR A 20 2.50 1.62 9.59
CA THR A 20 2.80 0.32 10.18
C THR A 20 2.81 0.48 11.69
N ASP A 21 2.33 -0.52 12.42
CA ASP A 21 2.47 -0.50 13.87
C ASP A 21 3.96 -0.56 14.26
N PRO A 22 4.34 -0.12 15.48
CA PRO A 22 5.76 -0.05 15.89
C PRO A 22 6.51 -1.38 15.80
N ARG A 23 5.81 -2.52 15.89
CA ARG A 23 6.40 -3.86 15.80
C ARG A 23 6.34 -4.43 14.39
N GLN A 24 5.80 -3.69 13.43
CA GLN A 24 5.73 -4.03 12.02
C GLN A 24 4.94 -5.32 11.70
N LEU A 25 3.91 -5.60 12.50
CA LEU A 25 3.07 -6.79 12.34
C LEU A 25 1.89 -6.53 11.41
N PHE A 26 1.43 -5.28 11.30
CA PHE A 26 0.30 -4.87 10.49
C PHE A 26 0.60 -3.56 9.76
N SER A 27 0.05 -3.43 8.55
CA SER A 27 0.12 -2.19 7.78
C SER A 27 -1.24 -1.76 7.26
N VAL A 28 -1.43 -0.46 7.20
CA VAL A 28 -2.55 0.19 6.50
C VAL A 28 -1.96 0.96 5.34
N GLN A 29 -2.49 0.76 4.15
CA GLN A 29 -2.03 1.39 2.92
C GLN A 29 -3.16 2.26 2.37
N TYR A 30 -2.90 3.55 2.17
CA TYR A 30 -3.83 4.48 1.52
C TYR A 30 -3.51 4.57 0.03
N LEU A 31 -4.51 4.23 -0.77
CA LEU A 31 -4.41 4.14 -2.23
C LEU A 31 -5.36 5.15 -2.86
N ALA A 32 -4.89 5.80 -3.91
CA ALA A 32 -5.68 6.71 -4.76
C ALA A 32 -5.70 6.20 -6.21
N VAL A 33 -6.71 6.61 -6.97
CA VAL A 33 -6.76 6.35 -8.41
C VAL A 33 -5.62 7.14 -9.06
N GLY A 34 -4.78 6.44 -9.83
CA GLY A 34 -3.66 7.03 -10.59
C GLY A 34 -4.09 7.66 -11.89
#